data_AF-A0A6G3SGB5-F1
#
_entry.id   AF-A0A6G3SGB5-F1
#
_cell.length_a   1.000
_cell.length_b   1.000
_cell.length_c   1.000
_cell.angle_alpha   90.00
_cell.angle_beta   90.00
_cell.angle_gamma   90.00
#
_symmetry.space_group_name_H-M   'P 1'
#
loop_
_entity.id
_entity.type
_entity.pdbx_description
1 polymer ?
#
loop_
_entity_poly.entity_id
_entity_poly.type
_entity_poly.pdbx_seq_one_letter_code
_entity_poly.pdbx_strand_id
1 'polypeptide(L)'
;MMTVDRAGRVLSCNDRAGALFPGAHRGVPLADVAPAWLTEAHARAVDAGPADVLAPVGGLVGEHSVEAFAGRAADGAVSWWLVDDSDLRFAQAELNSERTRSRVLQEVSSELLASLNVERCMEVTARMAAEHLADAAVIVGVPAGRMYPITRCSTGGPVVQEKLALNPEAMPGLAEALQGFPPVPSRWIDPTQIPGWAVPARFRAEGEQIGSVVVVPLPGHGLPAGAIVMMRHSSEAAFTEAEEAFARLFAARAGAALSAARIYAEQAHITEVLMRDLLPPTLDSVRGVDFSGRYRASAASERVGGDFYDVYPADRDDGETFAVLGDVCGKGLEAAVLTGKIRNTVEALLPFAGDHLRMLQLLNNALLSSHHTRFATLALASVRRDGDRGGVRLRVTSAGHPTPLVVRADGTVEEADTRGMLIGALPTDTLKVTTAHVDLQPGETCLLYSDGITEAHGGPLGDVMFGEPRLRTVLAGCAGLPAEAVTERVQMLATQWVDGGSHDDMALLAITAPRNNHLTAVDGHTRGRFTA
;
A
#
# COMPACT_ATOMS: atom_id res chain seq x y z
N MET A 1 -60.42 22.34 14.72
CA MET A 1 -61.38 21.40 15.31
C MET A 1 -62.62 21.35 14.45
N MET A 2 -63.09 20.15 14.12
CA MET A 2 -64.29 19.92 13.34
C MET A 2 -65.12 18.84 14.03
N THR A 3 -66.38 19.10 14.33
CA THR A 3 -67.28 18.13 14.95
C THR A 3 -68.24 17.59 13.90
N VAL A 4 -68.40 16.27 13.85
CA VAL A 4 -69.21 15.56 12.87
C VAL A 4 -70.16 14.61 13.61
N ASP A 5 -71.43 14.60 13.22
CA ASP A 5 -72.43 13.73 13.83
C ASP A 5 -72.29 12.26 13.39
N ARG A 6 -73.07 11.38 14.02
CA ARG A 6 -73.06 9.94 13.74
C ARG A 6 -73.41 9.58 12.28
N ALA A 7 -74.14 10.45 11.58
CA ALA A 7 -74.53 10.26 10.20
C ALA A 7 -73.49 10.82 9.21
N GLY A 8 -72.34 11.31 9.71
CA GLY A 8 -71.27 11.86 8.90
C GLY A 8 -71.52 13.29 8.43
N ARG A 9 -72.40 14.07 9.08
CA ARG A 9 -72.62 15.49 8.74
C ARG A 9 -71.84 16.41 9.68
N VAL A 10 -71.21 17.43 9.11
CA VAL A 10 -70.46 18.43 9.87
C VAL A 10 -71.44 19.21 10.76
N LEU A 11 -71.22 19.22 12.08
CA LEU A 11 -71.99 19.98 13.06
C LEU A 11 -71.38 21.36 13.29
N SER A 12 -70.04 21.41 13.37
CA SER A 12 -69.28 22.64 13.53
C SER A 12 -67.88 22.49 12.98
N CYS A 13 -67.30 23.59 12.51
CA CYS A 13 -65.94 23.65 12.01
C CYS A 13 -65.38 25.02 12.38
N ASN A 14 -64.23 25.07 13.04
CA ASN A 14 -63.58 26.35 13.35
C ASN A 14 -62.78 26.88 12.15
N ASP A 15 -62.40 28.15 12.17
CA ASP A 15 -61.75 28.83 11.04
C ASP A 15 -60.51 28.09 10.52
N ARG A 16 -59.69 27.52 11.42
CA ARG A 16 -58.50 26.75 11.02
C ARG A 16 -58.84 25.42 10.33
N ALA A 17 -59.85 24.69 10.80
CA ALA A 17 -60.31 23.50 10.12
C ALA A 17 -61.02 23.84 8.80
N GLY A 18 -61.70 24.99 8.73
CA GLY A 18 -62.30 25.52 7.50
C GLY A 18 -61.27 25.94 6.46
N ALA A 19 -60.07 26.37 6.87
CA ALA A 19 -58.97 26.63 5.95
C ALA A 19 -58.43 25.35 5.30
N LEU A 20 -58.34 24.24 6.07
CA LEU A 20 -57.95 22.92 5.54
C LEU A 20 -59.08 22.27 4.70
N PHE A 21 -60.33 22.55 5.05
CA PHE A 21 -61.52 22.01 4.37
C PHE A 21 -62.49 23.15 3.99
N PRO A 22 -62.24 23.90 2.90
CA PRO A 22 -63.01 25.10 2.54
C PRO A 22 -64.53 24.87 2.36
N GLY A 23 -64.95 23.64 2.06
CA GLY A 23 -66.36 23.26 1.91
C GLY A 23 -67.05 22.78 3.20
N ALA A 24 -66.32 22.63 4.31
CA ALA A 24 -66.85 22.04 5.55
C ALA A 24 -67.73 23.03 6.33
N HIS A 25 -69.00 23.11 5.97
CA HIS A 25 -70.02 23.90 6.67
C HIS A 25 -71.08 23.02 7.32
N ARG A 26 -71.83 23.59 8.28
CA ARG A 26 -72.83 22.84 9.05
C ARG A 26 -73.86 22.18 8.13
N GLY A 27 -74.05 20.88 8.29
CA GLY A 27 -74.98 20.06 7.52
C GLY A 27 -74.38 19.39 6.28
N VAL A 28 -73.17 19.76 5.84
CA VAL A 28 -72.50 19.13 4.69
C VAL A 28 -71.98 17.73 5.08
N PRO A 29 -72.14 16.69 4.24
CA PRO A 29 -71.53 15.39 4.46
C PRO A 29 -70.00 15.48 4.48
N LEU A 30 -69.35 14.89 5.48
CA LEU A 30 -67.89 14.86 5.62
C LEU A 30 -67.21 14.24 4.39
N ALA A 31 -67.85 13.22 3.79
CA ALA A 31 -67.35 12.52 2.60
C ALA A 31 -67.19 13.43 1.37
N ASP A 32 -67.94 14.54 1.30
CA ASP A 32 -67.92 15.45 0.16
C ASP A 32 -66.79 16.49 0.25
N VAL A 33 -66.22 16.67 1.46
CA VAL A 33 -65.30 17.79 1.77
C VAL A 33 -63.98 17.34 2.37
N ALA A 34 -63.86 16.09 2.81
CA ALA A 34 -62.67 15.55 3.45
C ALA A 34 -62.12 14.32 2.72
N PRO A 35 -60.81 14.07 2.77
CA PRO A 35 -60.19 12.93 2.11
C PRO A 35 -60.66 11.60 2.74
N ALA A 36 -60.60 10.54 1.92
CA ALA A 36 -61.11 9.21 2.28
C ALA A 36 -60.59 8.71 3.64
N TRP A 37 -59.32 8.95 3.97
CA TRP A 37 -58.72 8.50 5.23
C TRP A 37 -59.42 9.09 6.46
N LEU A 38 -59.89 10.34 6.41
CA LEU A 38 -60.58 11.00 7.53
C LEU A 38 -62.04 10.54 7.60
N THR A 39 -62.69 10.36 6.45
CA THR A 39 -64.07 9.86 6.35
C THR A 39 -64.18 8.41 6.85
N GLU A 40 -63.25 7.54 6.46
CA GLU A 40 -63.16 6.16 6.95
C GLU A 40 -62.86 6.10 8.45
N ALA A 41 -61.96 6.96 8.93
CA ALA A 41 -61.65 7.04 10.35
C ALA A 41 -62.87 7.51 11.17
N HIS A 42 -63.70 8.38 10.60
CA HIS A 42 -64.95 8.80 11.22
C HIS A 42 -65.99 7.68 11.30
N ALA A 43 -66.16 6.88 10.25
CA ALA A 43 -67.01 5.69 10.32
C ALA A 43 -66.55 4.72 11.43
N ARG A 44 -65.24 4.44 11.51
CA ARG A 44 -64.67 3.61 12.57
C ARG A 44 -64.86 4.20 13.97
N ALA A 45 -64.69 5.52 14.10
CA ALA A 45 -64.84 6.21 15.39
C ALA A 45 -66.28 6.17 15.92
N VAL A 46 -67.26 6.19 15.02
CA VAL A 46 -68.69 6.09 15.32
C VAL A 46 -69.08 4.68 15.77
N ASP A 47 -68.49 3.65 15.17
CA ASP A 47 -68.80 2.23 15.45
C ASP A 47 -68.03 1.65 16.64
N ALA A 48 -66.92 2.30 17.04
CA ALA A 48 -66.12 1.87 18.18
C ALA A 48 -66.91 1.96 19.51
N GLY A 49 -66.63 1.07 20.46
CA GLY A 49 -67.23 1.06 21.79
C GLY A 49 -66.74 2.21 22.70
N PRO A 50 -67.44 2.48 23.83
CA PRO A 50 -67.10 3.57 24.75
C PRO A 50 -65.74 3.41 25.46
N ALA A 51 -65.20 2.18 25.51
CA ALA A 51 -63.88 1.88 26.06
C ALA A 51 -62.76 1.86 25.00
N ASP A 52 -63.09 2.03 23.72
CA ASP A 52 -62.11 1.91 22.65
C ASP A 52 -61.29 3.20 22.50
N VAL A 53 -59.97 3.05 22.58
CA VAL A 53 -59.03 4.12 22.30
C VAL A 53 -58.87 4.27 20.79
N LEU A 54 -59.18 5.45 20.25
CA LEU A 54 -58.99 5.75 18.83
C LEU A 54 -57.56 6.26 18.61
N ALA A 55 -56.79 5.53 17.81
CA ALA A 55 -55.47 5.98 17.39
C ALA A 55 -55.58 7.23 16.49
N PRO A 56 -54.59 8.14 16.54
CA PRO A 56 -54.49 9.22 15.58
C PRO A 56 -54.41 8.67 14.15
N VAL A 57 -55.03 9.36 13.22
CA VAL A 57 -54.95 9.04 11.79
C VAL A 57 -54.44 10.26 11.05
N GLY A 58 -53.61 10.09 10.03
CA GLY A 58 -53.07 11.23 9.29
C GLY A 58 -52.89 10.93 7.82
N GLY A 59 -52.90 12.00 7.04
CA GLY A 59 -52.73 11.94 5.59
C GLY A 59 -52.68 13.34 4.99
N LEU A 60 -52.53 13.39 3.67
CA LEU A 60 -52.47 14.66 2.94
C LEU A 60 -53.87 15.28 2.80
N VAL A 61 -53.92 16.60 2.96
CA VAL A 61 -55.06 17.47 2.65
C VAL A 61 -54.52 18.61 1.79
N GLY A 62 -54.69 18.49 0.47
CA GLY A 62 -53.97 19.35 -0.47
C GLY A 62 -52.45 19.14 -0.36
N GLU A 63 -51.71 20.21 -0.06
CA GLU A 63 -50.25 20.17 0.17
C GLU A 63 -49.88 19.97 1.65
N HIS A 64 -50.86 19.99 2.57
CA HIS A 64 -50.61 19.87 4.00
C HIS A 64 -50.67 18.41 4.45
N SER A 65 -49.70 17.99 5.25
CA SER A 65 -49.82 16.78 6.06
C SER A 65 -50.57 17.12 7.35
N VAL A 66 -51.64 16.37 7.63
CA VAL A 66 -52.52 16.62 8.77
C VAL A 66 -52.69 15.34 9.57
N GLU A 67 -52.53 15.43 10.89
CA GLU A 67 -52.86 14.40 11.85
C GLU A 67 -54.17 14.75 12.57
N ALA A 68 -55.10 13.79 12.64
CA ALA A 68 -56.43 13.96 13.19
C ALA A 68 -56.62 13.07 14.43
N PHE A 69 -57.02 13.71 15.53
CA PHE A 69 -57.31 13.07 16.80
C PHE A 69 -58.80 13.14 17.09
N ALA A 70 -59.41 12.00 17.41
CA ALA A 70 -60.84 11.91 17.68
C ALA A 70 -61.13 12.03 19.18
N GLY A 71 -62.03 12.97 19.54
CA GLY A 71 -62.67 13.04 20.85
C GLY A 71 -64.17 12.79 20.71
N ARG A 72 -64.72 11.81 21.42
CA ARG A 72 -66.14 11.46 21.32
C ARG A 72 -66.96 12.20 22.37
N ALA A 73 -68.11 12.71 21.96
CA ALA A 73 -69.09 13.34 22.83
C ALA A 73 -70.17 12.35 23.28
N ALA A 74 -70.84 12.65 24.40
CA ALA A 74 -71.86 11.77 24.99
C ALA A 74 -73.12 11.59 24.09
N ASP A 75 -73.33 12.49 23.13
CA ASP A 75 -74.41 12.45 22.14
C ASP A 75 -74.06 11.60 20.89
N GLY A 76 -72.86 11.00 20.85
CA GLY A 76 -72.40 10.18 19.74
C GLY A 76 -71.74 10.96 18.60
N ALA A 77 -71.56 12.28 18.73
CA ALA A 77 -70.76 13.07 17.80
C ALA A 77 -69.25 12.86 18.02
N VAL A 78 -68.47 13.01 16.95
CA VAL A 78 -67.00 12.92 16.98
C VAL A 78 -66.40 14.28 16.69
N SER A 79 -65.64 14.81 17.64
CA SER A 79 -64.84 16.03 17.48
C SER A 79 -63.42 15.67 17.04
N TRP A 80 -63.07 16.09 15.83
CA TRP A 80 -61.74 15.95 15.25
C TRP A 80 -60.86 17.15 15.56
N TRP A 81 -59.75 16.90 16.24
CA TRP A 81 -58.66 17.85 16.42
C TRP A 81 -57.65 17.61 15.31
N LEU A 82 -57.52 18.60 14.42
CA LEU A 82 -56.67 18.53 13.24
C LEU A 82 -55.41 19.33 13.51
N VAL A 83 -54.26 18.68 13.40
CA VAL A 83 -52.94 19.27 13.60
C VAL A 83 -52.21 19.21 12.27
N ASP A 84 -51.84 20.37 11.73
CA ASP A 84 -50.95 20.44 10.58
C ASP A 84 -49.53 20.09 11.06
N ASP A 85 -48.98 18.98 10.56
CA ASP A 85 -47.65 18.47 10.89
C ASP A 85 -46.65 18.62 9.73
N SER A 86 -47.00 19.41 8.70
CA SER A 86 -46.19 19.58 7.48
C SER A 86 -44.77 20.06 7.78
N ASP A 87 -44.63 21.11 8.59
CA ASP A 87 -43.33 21.67 8.98
C ASP A 87 -42.47 20.64 9.74
N LEU A 88 -43.11 19.87 10.63
CA LEU A 88 -42.43 18.83 11.42
C LEU A 88 -41.95 17.69 10.52
N ARG A 89 -42.80 17.21 9.60
CA ARG A 89 -42.43 16.16 8.65
C ARG A 89 -41.35 16.60 7.68
N PHE A 90 -41.43 17.84 7.18
CA PHE A 90 -40.39 18.40 6.33
C PHE A 90 -39.05 18.47 7.07
N ALA A 91 -39.04 19.02 8.29
CA ALA A 91 -37.84 19.07 9.12
C ALA A 91 -37.27 17.68 9.47
N GLN A 92 -38.14 16.69 9.73
CA GLN A 92 -37.73 15.31 9.96
C GLN A 92 -37.15 14.65 8.70
N ALA A 93 -37.75 14.86 7.54
CA ALA A 93 -37.24 14.37 6.27
C ALA A 93 -35.87 14.99 5.94
N GLU A 94 -35.72 16.30 6.13
CA GLU A 94 -34.46 17.02 5.95
C GLU A 94 -33.38 16.50 6.91
N LEU A 95 -33.69 16.36 8.21
CA LEU A 95 -32.77 15.80 9.20
C LEU A 95 -32.36 14.35 8.88
N ASN A 96 -33.31 13.51 8.45
CA ASN A 96 -33.03 12.13 8.07
C ASN A 96 -32.15 12.03 6.82
N SER A 97 -32.37 12.91 5.84
CA SER A 97 -31.52 13.04 4.66
C SER A 97 -30.10 13.46 5.05
N GLU A 98 -29.94 14.48 5.89
CA GLU A 98 -28.63 14.94 6.37
C GLU A 98 -27.89 13.88 7.19
N ARG A 99 -28.61 13.14 8.05
CA ARG A 99 -28.04 11.99 8.80
C ARG A 99 -27.58 10.89 7.87
N THR A 100 -28.34 10.59 6.82
CA THR A 100 -27.99 9.56 5.83
C THR A 100 -26.73 9.97 5.06
N ARG A 101 -26.68 11.21 4.57
CA ARG A 101 -25.49 11.78 3.89
C ARG A 101 -24.24 11.75 4.78
N SER A 102 -24.39 12.16 6.04
CA SER A 102 -23.29 12.16 7.00
C SER A 102 -22.76 10.76 7.28
N ARG A 103 -23.66 9.77 7.44
CA ARG A 103 -23.30 8.36 7.64
C ARG A 103 -22.52 7.81 6.44
N VAL A 104 -23.00 8.05 5.22
CA VAL A 104 -22.30 7.63 3.99
C VAL A 104 -20.90 8.23 3.92
N LEU A 105 -20.74 9.53 4.19
CA LEU A 105 -19.41 10.17 4.17
C LEU A 105 -18.44 9.61 5.22
N GLN A 106 -18.95 9.22 6.40
CA GLN A 106 -18.16 8.57 7.44
C GLN A 106 -17.71 7.17 7.01
N GLU A 107 -18.63 6.37 6.48
CA GLU A 107 -18.36 5.03 5.95
C GLU A 107 -17.32 5.06 4.84
N VAL A 108 -17.48 5.98 3.89
CA VAL A 108 -16.52 6.24 2.80
C VAL A 108 -15.14 6.56 3.32
N SER A 109 -15.05 7.46 4.30
CA SER A 109 -13.77 7.84 4.89
C SER A 109 -13.12 6.66 5.61
N SER A 110 -13.89 5.84 6.32
CA SER A 110 -13.40 4.67 7.04
C SER A 110 -12.87 3.58 6.10
N GLU A 111 -13.61 3.24 5.04
CA GLU A 111 -13.16 2.22 4.08
C GLU A 111 -11.95 2.69 3.27
N LEU A 112 -11.94 3.95 2.83
CA LEU A 112 -10.86 4.47 1.99
C LEU A 112 -9.55 4.69 2.75
N LEU A 113 -9.61 5.06 4.03
CA LEU A 113 -8.41 5.22 4.87
C LEU A 113 -7.83 3.87 5.35
N ALA A 114 -8.57 2.78 5.21
CA ALA A 114 -8.09 1.45 5.59
C ALA A 114 -7.02 0.88 4.64
N SER A 115 -6.83 1.47 3.46
CA SER A 115 -5.85 1.02 2.48
C SER A 115 -5.07 2.18 1.87
N LEU A 116 -3.75 2.02 1.73
CA LEU A 116 -2.89 2.93 0.98
C LEU A 116 -2.59 2.41 -0.44
N ASN A 117 -3.43 1.49 -0.95
CA ASN A 117 -3.31 0.95 -2.29
C ASN A 117 -4.27 1.69 -3.25
N VAL A 118 -3.72 2.28 -4.31
CA VAL A 118 -4.48 3.08 -5.29
C VAL A 118 -5.60 2.28 -5.96
N GLU A 119 -5.33 1.05 -6.39
CA GLU A 119 -6.33 0.20 -7.04
C GLU A 119 -7.47 -0.14 -6.09
N ARG A 120 -7.16 -0.42 -4.82
CA ARG A 120 -8.18 -0.68 -3.79
C ARG A 120 -9.00 0.56 -3.48
N CYS A 121 -8.38 1.73 -3.38
CA CYS A 121 -9.11 2.99 -3.19
C CYS A 121 -10.04 3.29 -4.38
N MET A 122 -9.62 3.03 -5.62
CA MET A 122 -10.46 3.20 -6.80
C MET A 122 -11.64 2.22 -6.79
N GLU A 123 -11.41 0.96 -6.40
CA GLU A 123 -12.45 -0.07 -6.27
C GLU A 123 -13.54 0.35 -5.28
N VAL A 124 -13.11 0.69 -4.06
CA VAL A 124 -13.99 1.12 -2.97
C VAL A 124 -14.76 2.38 -3.35
N THR A 125 -14.10 3.36 -3.99
CA THR A 125 -14.74 4.59 -4.48
C THR A 125 -15.83 4.29 -5.52
N ALA A 126 -15.52 3.46 -6.52
CA ALA A 126 -16.49 3.13 -7.58
C ALA A 126 -17.70 2.39 -7.01
N ARG A 127 -17.48 1.42 -6.13
CA ARG A 127 -18.55 0.65 -5.49
C ARG A 127 -19.47 1.53 -4.66
N MET A 128 -18.93 2.32 -3.74
CA MET A 128 -19.76 3.18 -2.87
C MET A 128 -20.49 4.26 -3.65
N ALA A 129 -19.91 4.77 -4.74
CA ALA A 129 -20.60 5.70 -5.62
C ALA A 129 -21.78 5.03 -6.35
N ALA A 130 -21.61 3.80 -6.83
CA ALA A 130 -22.67 3.03 -7.45
C ALA A 130 -23.73 2.51 -6.43
N GLU A 131 -23.43 2.49 -5.14
CA GLU A 131 -24.38 2.07 -4.09
C GLU A 131 -25.17 3.24 -3.50
N HIS A 132 -24.60 4.44 -3.45
CA HIS A 132 -25.19 5.55 -2.69
C HIS A 132 -25.48 6.81 -3.51
N LEU A 133 -24.91 6.96 -4.70
CA LEU A 133 -25.01 8.21 -5.47
C LEU A 133 -25.69 8.00 -6.83
N ALA A 134 -25.43 6.88 -7.50
CA ALA A 134 -25.89 6.63 -8.86
C ALA A 134 -26.02 5.14 -9.18
N ASP A 135 -26.64 4.80 -10.30
CA ASP A 135 -26.83 3.40 -10.73
C ASP A 135 -25.52 2.79 -11.29
N ALA A 136 -24.61 3.65 -11.74
CA ALA A 136 -23.27 3.29 -12.15
C ALA A 136 -22.26 4.40 -11.85
N ALA A 137 -21.03 3.99 -11.55
CA ALA A 137 -19.90 4.88 -11.33
C ALA A 137 -18.65 4.38 -12.06
N VAL A 138 -17.91 5.34 -12.63
CA VAL A 138 -16.62 5.12 -13.27
C VAL A 138 -15.58 6.09 -12.75
N ILE A 139 -14.50 5.54 -12.20
CA ILE A 139 -13.34 6.30 -11.77
C ILE A 139 -12.32 6.29 -12.90
N VAL A 140 -11.90 7.47 -13.32
CA VAL A 140 -10.79 7.68 -14.26
C VAL A 140 -9.63 8.25 -13.46
N GLY A 141 -8.62 7.43 -13.20
CA GLY A 141 -7.43 7.87 -12.47
C GLY A 141 -6.47 8.65 -13.36
N VAL A 142 -5.39 9.17 -12.74
CA VAL A 142 -4.33 9.87 -13.46
C VAL A 142 -3.56 8.91 -14.38
N PRO A 143 -3.26 9.29 -15.63
CA PRO A 143 -2.64 8.39 -16.58
C PRO A 143 -1.16 8.12 -16.28
N ALA A 144 -0.71 6.91 -16.62
CA ALA A 144 0.71 6.60 -16.78
C ALA A 144 1.04 6.62 -18.29
N GLY A 145 1.70 7.69 -18.75
CA GLY A 145 1.86 7.94 -20.18
C GLY A 145 0.52 8.23 -20.86
N ARG A 146 0.08 7.39 -21.79
CA ARG A 146 -1.23 7.50 -22.48
C ARG A 146 -2.31 6.59 -21.92
N MET A 147 -1.99 5.76 -20.92
CA MET A 147 -2.90 4.75 -20.37
C MET A 147 -3.54 5.25 -19.08
N TYR A 148 -4.86 5.34 -19.06
CA TYR A 148 -5.65 5.72 -17.89
C TYR A 148 -6.07 4.45 -17.13
N PRO A 149 -5.81 4.37 -15.81
CA PRO A 149 -6.45 3.37 -14.97
C PRO A 149 -7.93 3.73 -14.81
N ILE A 150 -8.79 2.75 -15.03
CA ILE A 150 -10.24 2.92 -15.00
C ILE A 150 -10.83 1.86 -14.09
N THR A 151 -11.75 2.27 -13.23
CA THR A 151 -12.52 1.37 -12.38
C THR A 151 -14.00 1.62 -12.58
N ARG A 152 -14.78 0.58 -12.84
CA ARG A 152 -16.20 0.67 -13.17
C ARG A 152 -17.01 -0.19 -12.24
N CYS A 153 -18.15 0.31 -11.79
CA CYS A 153 -19.10 -0.44 -10.99
C CYS A 153 -20.54 -0.02 -11.36
N SER A 154 -21.46 -0.97 -11.27
CA SER A 154 -22.91 -0.74 -11.29
C SER A 154 -23.49 -1.25 -9.98
N THR A 155 -24.63 -0.71 -9.56
CA THR A 155 -25.28 -1.11 -8.30
C THR A 155 -25.46 -2.63 -8.23
N GLY A 156 -24.96 -3.24 -7.16
CA GLY A 156 -25.00 -4.69 -6.94
C GLY A 156 -24.20 -5.53 -7.95
N GLY A 157 -23.38 -4.91 -8.80
CA GLY A 157 -22.52 -5.57 -9.79
C GLY A 157 -21.06 -5.69 -9.35
N PRO A 158 -20.24 -6.49 -10.05
CA PRO A 158 -18.82 -6.59 -9.76
C PRO A 158 -18.09 -5.30 -10.14
N VAL A 159 -17.01 -5.00 -9.42
CA VAL A 159 -16.09 -3.93 -9.80
C VAL A 159 -15.13 -4.45 -10.86
N VAL A 160 -14.94 -3.69 -11.94
CA VAL A 160 -14.06 -4.03 -13.06
C VAL A 160 -12.97 -2.99 -13.19
N GLN A 161 -11.71 -3.43 -13.20
CA GLN A 161 -10.53 -2.57 -13.35
C GLN A 161 -9.80 -2.85 -14.66
N GLU A 162 -9.38 -1.80 -15.34
CA GLU A 162 -8.73 -1.88 -16.65
C GLU A 162 -7.81 -0.67 -16.87
N LYS A 163 -6.85 -0.79 -17.79
CA LYS A 163 -6.06 0.34 -18.29
C LYS A 163 -6.40 0.58 -19.76
N LEU A 164 -6.84 1.78 -20.11
CA LEU A 164 -7.21 2.13 -21.48
C LEU A 164 -6.48 3.36 -21.99
N ALA A 165 -6.12 3.35 -23.28
CA ALA A 165 -5.79 4.56 -24.00
C ALA A 165 -7.11 5.24 -24.42
N LEU A 166 -7.36 6.45 -23.93
CA LEU A 166 -8.55 7.22 -24.28
C LEU A 166 -8.21 8.70 -24.52
N ASN A 167 -9.08 9.39 -25.23
CA ASN A 167 -9.07 10.84 -25.36
C ASN A 167 -10.08 11.43 -24.34
N PRO A 168 -9.64 12.12 -23.28
CA PRO A 168 -10.54 12.74 -22.32
C PRO A 168 -11.51 13.75 -22.93
N GLU A 169 -11.12 14.43 -24.01
CA GLU A 169 -11.98 15.41 -24.70
C GLU A 169 -13.16 14.76 -25.43
N ALA A 170 -13.10 13.44 -25.68
CA ALA A 170 -14.21 12.71 -26.29
C ALA A 170 -15.38 12.49 -25.31
N MET A 171 -15.23 12.89 -24.05
CA MET A 171 -16.27 12.80 -23.02
C MET A 171 -16.50 14.18 -22.40
N PRO A 172 -17.73 14.74 -22.50
CA PRO A 172 -18.02 16.06 -21.94
C PRO A 172 -17.70 16.16 -20.45
N GLY A 173 -16.94 17.21 -20.06
CA GLY A 173 -16.58 17.50 -18.68
C GLY A 173 -15.45 16.63 -18.09
N LEU A 174 -15.02 15.56 -18.77
CA LEU A 174 -13.97 14.69 -18.26
C LEU A 174 -12.58 15.35 -18.32
N ALA A 175 -12.26 16.01 -19.44
CA ALA A 175 -10.99 16.69 -19.60
C ALA A 175 -10.81 17.80 -18.56
N GLU A 176 -11.86 18.58 -18.32
CA GLU A 176 -11.91 19.65 -17.33
C GLU A 176 -11.79 19.11 -15.90
N ALA A 177 -12.52 18.03 -15.58
CA ALA A 177 -12.46 17.40 -14.27
C ALA A 177 -11.07 16.80 -13.98
N LEU A 178 -10.42 16.19 -14.95
CA LEU A 178 -9.04 15.68 -14.80
C LEU A 178 -8.01 16.80 -14.62
N GLN A 179 -8.32 18.02 -15.07
CA GLN A 179 -7.53 19.23 -14.82
C GLN A 179 -7.90 19.92 -13.49
N GLY A 180 -8.96 19.46 -12.81
CA GLY A 180 -9.40 19.97 -11.52
C GLY A 180 -10.32 21.18 -11.60
N PHE A 181 -10.85 21.49 -12.79
CA PHE A 181 -11.86 22.53 -12.92
C PHE A 181 -13.16 22.12 -12.22
N PRO A 182 -13.98 23.09 -11.77
CA PRO A 182 -15.27 22.81 -11.17
C PRO A 182 -16.14 21.93 -12.08
N PRO A 183 -16.94 21.01 -11.50
CA PRO A 183 -17.81 20.14 -12.29
C PRO A 183 -18.82 20.96 -13.11
N VAL A 184 -19.01 20.55 -14.36
CA VAL A 184 -20.06 21.09 -15.22
C VAL A 184 -21.41 20.60 -14.68
N PRO A 185 -22.45 21.47 -14.58
CA PRO A 185 -23.79 21.04 -14.16
C PRO A 185 -24.29 19.86 -14.98
N SER A 186 -24.89 18.85 -14.35
CA SER A 186 -25.33 17.61 -15.05
C SER A 186 -26.27 17.88 -16.22
N ARG A 187 -27.15 18.88 -16.07
CA ARG A 187 -28.08 19.38 -17.10
C ARG A 187 -27.42 19.85 -18.40
N TRP A 188 -26.11 20.07 -18.42
CA TRP A 188 -25.37 20.49 -19.62
C TRP A 188 -24.59 19.33 -20.27
N ILE A 189 -24.62 18.14 -19.68
CA ILE A 189 -23.99 16.94 -20.24
C ILE A 189 -25.07 16.14 -20.98
N ASP A 190 -24.89 15.97 -22.28
CA ASP A 190 -25.75 15.15 -23.12
C ASP A 190 -25.45 13.64 -22.90
N PRO A 191 -26.38 12.85 -22.33
CA PRO A 191 -26.16 11.43 -22.05
C PRO A 191 -25.87 10.58 -23.30
N THR A 192 -26.27 11.04 -24.49
CA THR A 192 -26.04 10.32 -25.75
C THR A 192 -24.59 10.43 -26.24
N GLN A 193 -23.81 11.37 -25.69
CA GLN A 193 -22.41 11.60 -26.04
C GLN A 193 -21.45 10.79 -25.16
N ILE A 194 -21.97 9.98 -24.23
CA ILE A 194 -21.14 9.17 -23.33
C ILE A 194 -20.53 8.01 -24.13
N PRO A 195 -19.20 7.90 -24.17
CA PRO A 195 -18.54 6.87 -24.96
C PRO A 195 -18.76 5.48 -24.35
N GLY A 196 -18.86 4.46 -25.21
CA GLY A 196 -19.16 3.09 -24.78
C GLY A 196 -18.16 2.49 -23.78
N TRP A 197 -16.91 2.97 -23.76
CA TRP A 197 -15.92 2.56 -22.76
C TRP A 197 -16.28 3.03 -21.35
N ALA A 198 -17.05 4.11 -21.19
CA ALA A 198 -17.43 4.66 -19.89
C ALA A 198 -18.65 3.95 -19.29
N VAL A 199 -19.41 3.19 -20.08
CA VAL A 199 -20.64 2.54 -19.61
C VAL A 199 -20.33 1.11 -19.12
N PRO A 200 -20.57 0.75 -17.84
CA PRO A 200 -20.35 -0.62 -17.36
C PRO A 200 -21.19 -1.65 -18.10
N ALA A 201 -20.70 -2.89 -18.18
CA ALA A 201 -21.37 -3.95 -18.95
C ALA A 201 -22.76 -4.31 -18.40
N ARG A 202 -22.93 -4.32 -17.07
CA ARG A 202 -24.23 -4.59 -16.43
C ARG A 202 -25.25 -3.51 -16.72
N PHE A 203 -24.86 -2.24 -16.55
CA PHE A 203 -25.70 -1.09 -16.90
C PHE A 203 -26.20 -1.17 -18.35
N ARG A 204 -25.35 -1.63 -19.29
CA ARG A 204 -25.75 -1.87 -20.69
C ARG A 204 -26.69 -3.06 -20.85
N ALA A 205 -26.49 -4.13 -20.09
CA ALA A 205 -27.26 -5.37 -20.18
C ALA A 205 -28.71 -5.21 -19.69
N GLU A 206 -28.96 -4.26 -18.79
CA GLU A 206 -30.30 -3.92 -18.28
C GLU A 206 -31.18 -3.24 -19.35
N GLY A 207 -30.59 -2.77 -20.45
CA GLY A 207 -31.31 -2.31 -21.65
C GLY A 207 -31.93 -0.91 -21.54
N GLU A 208 -31.74 -0.23 -20.41
CA GLU A 208 -32.19 1.14 -20.19
C GLU A 208 -31.18 2.17 -20.69
N GLN A 209 -31.67 3.32 -21.16
CA GLN A 209 -30.82 4.42 -21.63
C GLN A 209 -30.25 5.22 -20.45
N ILE A 210 -29.14 5.91 -20.67
CA ILE A 210 -28.60 6.85 -19.69
C ILE A 210 -29.50 8.09 -19.66
N GLY A 211 -30.07 8.40 -18.50
CA GLY A 211 -30.95 9.54 -18.30
C GLY A 211 -30.20 10.82 -17.89
N SER A 212 -29.20 10.68 -17.03
CA SER A 212 -28.39 11.81 -16.57
C SER A 212 -26.98 11.39 -16.16
N VAL A 213 -26.04 12.34 -16.24
CA VAL A 213 -24.62 12.11 -15.96
C VAL A 213 -24.06 13.26 -15.16
N VAL A 214 -23.25 12.94 -14.16
CA VAL A 214 -22.44 13.91 -13.40
C VAL A 214 -20.98 13.51 -13.54
N VAL A 215 -20.12 14.48 -13.85
CA VAL A 215 -18.66 14.31 -13.86
C VAL A 215 -18.06 15.22 -12.81
N VAL A 216 -17.36 14.64 -11.82
CA VAL A 216 -16.78 15.39 -10.69
C VAL A 216 -15.27 15.15 -10.63
N PRO A 217 -14.45 16.20 -10.47
CA PRO A 217 -13.03 16.02 -10.17
C PRO A 217 -12.86 15.33 -8.82
N LEU A 218 -11.90 14.41 -8.72
CA LEU A 218 -11.41 13.87 -7.46
C LEU A 218 -10.21 14.73 -7.04
N PRO A 219 -10.37 15.73 -6.16
CA PRO A 219 -9.27 16.63 -5.80
C PRO A 219 -8.17 15.86 -5.06
N GLY A 220 -6.92 16.16 -5.38
CA GLY A 220 -5.75 15.65 -4.65
C GLY A 220 -4.90 16.77 -4.08
N HIS A 221 -3.77 16.42 -3.47
CA HIS A 221 -2.80 17.40 -2.99
C HIS A 221 -2.07 18.04 -4.18
N GLY A 222 -2.45 19.27 -4.54
CA GLY A 222 -1.84 20.08 -5.61
C GLY A 222 -2.32 19.74 -7.02
N LEU A 223 -2.54 18.47 -7.34
CA LEU A 223 -3.12 17.99 -8.60
C LEU A 223 -4.29 17.05 -8.34
N PRO A 224 -5.29 16.99 -9.25
CA PRO A 224 -6.38 16.03 -9.15
C PRO A 224 -5.88 14.58 -9.01
N ALA A 225 -6.58 13.81 -8.19
CA ALA A 225 -6.39 12.38 -8.05
C ALA A 225 -7.03 11.59 -9.21
N GLY A 226 -7.95 12.21 -9.95
CA GLY A 226 -8.67 11.64 -11.08
C GLY A 226 -10.00 12.35 -11.27
N ALA A 227 -10.95 11.68 -11.91
CA ALA A 227 -12.34 12.10 -12.01
C ALA A 227 -13.28 10.92 -11.73
N ILE A 228 -14.47 11.22 -11.23
CA ILE A 228 -15.57 10.27 -11.08
C ILE A 228 -16.70 10.67 -12.03
N VAL A 229 -17.17 9.69 -12.79
CA VAL A 229 -18.36 9.77 -13.63
C VAL A 229 -19.46 8.97 -12.95
N MET A 230 -20.62 9.57 -12.75
CA MET A 230 -21.80 8.93 -12.20
C MET A 230 -22.93 9.00 -13.22
N MET A 231 -23.66 7.89 -13.39
CA MET A 231 -24.71 7.73 -14.38
C MET A 231 -25.98 7.19 -13.74
N ARG A 232 -27.13 7.76 -14.13
CA ARG A 232 -28.45 7.23 -13.80
C ARG A 232 -29.20 6.75 -15.04
N HIS A 233 -30.06 5.77 -14.86
CA HIS A 233 -31.00 5.34 -15.90
C HIS A 233 -32.01 6.45 -16.23
N SER A 234 -32.61 6.36 -17.42
CA SER A 234 -33.68 7.26 -17.87
C SER A 234 -35.00 7.10 -17.10
N SER A 235 -35.16 6.00 -16.38
CA SER A 235 -36.29 5.74 -15.47
C SER A 235 -36.18 6.52 -14.16
N GLU A 236 -34.97 6.94 -13.79
CA GLU A 236 -34.66 7.65 -12.56
C GLU A 236 -34.69 9.18 -12.73
N ALA A 237 -34.93 9.88 -11.62
CA ALA A 237 -34.86 11.34 -11.62
C ALA A 237 -33.42 11.83 -11.86
N ALA A 238 -33.30 12.89 -12.67
CA ALA A 238 -32.03 13.57 -12.89
C ALA A 238 -31.46 14.10 -11.56
N PHE A 239 -30.13 14.22 -11.49
CA PHE A 239 -29.44 14.71 -10.30
C PHE A 239 -29.91 16.12 -9.92
N THR A 240 -30.29 16.27 -8.66
CA THR A 240 -30.62 17.56 -8.06
C THR A 240 -29.35 18.32 -7.68
N GLU A 241 -29.44 19.65 -7.50
CA GLU A 241 -28.30 20.47 -7.07
C GLU A 241 -27.74 20.02 -5.71
N ALA A 242 -28.59 19.52 -4.81
CA ALA A 242 -28.20 18.96 -3.52
C ALA A 242 -27.41 17.64 -3.66
N GLU A 243 -27.83 16.77 -4.59
CA GLU A 243 -27.10 15.53 -4.90
C GLU A 243 -25.76 15.81 -5.59
N GLU A 244 -25.70 16.79 -6.50
CA GLU A 244 -24.44 17.23 -7.08
C GLU A 244 -23.48 17.82 -6.02
N ALA A 245 -24.01 18.58 -5.05
CA ALA A 245 -23.22 19.07 -3.92
C ALA A 245 -22.70 17.92 -3.04
N PHE A 246 -23.54 16.92 -2.78
CA PHE A 246 -23.14 15.73 -2.04
C PHE A 246 -22.08 14.89 -2.78
N ALA A 247 -22.23 14.74 -4.10
CA ALA A 247 -21.27 14.08 -4.96
C ALA A 247 -19.88 14.78 -4.91
N ARG A 248 -19.84 16.11 -4.84
CA ARG A 248 -18.59 16.86 -4.61
C ARG A 248 -17.95 16.57 -3.26
N LEU A 249 -18.74 16.46 -2.19
CA LEU A 249 -18.23 16.11 -0.86
C LEU A 249 -17.67 14.67 -0.83
N PHE A 250 -18.37 13.73 -1.46
CA PHE A 250 -17.88 12.37 -1.65
C PHE A 250 -16.57 12.35 -2.44
N ALA A 251 -16.56 13.03 -3.59
CA ALA A 251 -15.38 13.12 -4.46
C ALA A 251 -14.18 13.74 -3.73
N ALA A 252 -14.41 14.72 -2.84
CA ALA A 252 -13.34 15.31 -2.03
C ALA A 252 -12.71 14.29 -1.07
N ARG A 253 -13.51 13.43 -0.43
CA ARG A 253 -13.01 12.36 0.44
C ARG A 253 -12.26 11.29 -0.35
N ALA A 254 -12.85 10.86 -1.46
CA ALA A 254 -12.26 9.87 -2.36
C ALA A 254 -10.94 10.35 -2.97
N GLY A 255 -10.92 11.59 -3.46
CA GLY A 255 -9.74 12.22 -4.03
C GLY A 255 -8.60 12.37 -3.03
N ALA A 256 -8.90 12.78 -1.79
CA ALA A 256 -7.90 12.88 -0.73
C ALA A 256 -7.25 11.51 -0.44
N ALA A 257 -8.05 10.45 -0.31
CA ALA A 257 -7.53 9.09 -0.07
C ALA A 257 -6.72 8.56 -1.26
N LEU A 258 -7.21 8.73 -2.49
CA LEU A 258 -6.49 8.34 -3.71
C LEU A 258 -5.17 9.11 -3.85
N SER A 259 -5.17 10.40 -3.52
CA SER A 259 -3.96 11.22 -3.52
C SER A 259 -2.95 10.73 -2.48
N ALA A 260 -3.40 10.38 -1.27
CA ALA A 260 -2.53 9.84 -0.23
C ALA A 260 -1.93 8.49 -0.64
N ALA A 261 -2.75 7.57 -1.15
CA ALA A 261 -2.30 6.27 -1.65
C ALA A 261 -1.26 6.43 -2.79
N ARG A 262 -1.46 7.38 -3.70
CA ARG A 262 -0.52 7.64 -4.79
C ARG A 262 0.80 8.22 -4.31
N ILE A 263 0.78 9.22 -3.42
CA ILE A 263 2.00 9.80 -2.85
C ILE A 263 2.80 8.73 -2.11
N TYR A 264 2.11 7.89 -1.33
CA TYR A 264 2.75 6.79 -0.62
C TYR A 264 3.37 5.77 -1.57
N ALA A 265 2.65 5.37 -2.63
CA ALA A 265 3.17 4.45 -3.64
C ALA A 265 4.40 5.02 -4.38
N GLU A 266 4.38 6.31 -4.72
CA GLU A 266 5.52 6.99 -5.37
C GLU A 266 6.72 7.06 -4.43
N GLN A 267 6.52 7.43 -3.16
CA GLN A 267 7.57 7.43 -2.15
C GLN A 267 8.19 6.04 -1.98
N ALA A 268 7.35 5.01 -1.86
CA ALA A 268 7.81 3.63 -1.77
C ALA A 268 8.62 3.21 -2.99
N HIS A 269 8.19 3.57 -4.20
CA HIS A 269 8.90 3.27 -5.44
C HIS A 269 10.25 4.00 -5.54
N ILE A 270 10.29 5.30 -5.23
CA ILE A 270 11.54 6.08 -5.18
C ILE A 270 12.51 5.46 -4.20
N THR A 271 12.05 5.13 -2.99
CA THR A 271 12.88 4.47 -1.98
C THR A 271 13.39 3.12 -2.46
N GLU A 272 12.54 2.30 -3.09
CA GLU A 272 12.96 1.03 -3.68
C GLU A 272 14.04 1.19 -4.75
N VAL A 273 13.88 2.14 -5.67
CA VAL A 273 14.85 2.42 -6.73
C VAL A 273 16.18 2.88 -6.15
N LEU A 274 16.17 3.83 -5.20
CA LEU A 274 17.38 4.33 -4.55
C LEU A 274 18.10 3.26 -3.73
N MET A 275 17.36 2.35 -3.08
CA MET A 275 17.93 1.28 -2.27
C MET A 275 18.43 0.10 -3.08
N ARG A 276 17.93 -0.10 -4.32
CA ARG A 276 18.30 -1.24 -5.15
C ARG A 276 19.81 -1.32 -5.40
N ASP A 277 20.45 -0.19 -5.65
CA ASP A 277 21.88 -0.12 -5.95
C ASP A 277 22.75 -0.25 -4.70
N LEU A 278 22.16 -0.07 -3.51
CA LEU A 278 22.84 -0.27 -2.22
C LEU A 278 22.89 -1.73 -1.79
N LEU A 279 22.10 -2.61 -2.41
CA LEU A 279 22.11 -4.04 -2.09
C LEU A 279 23.39 -4.71 -2.62
N PRO A 280 23.97 -5.66 -1.86
CA PRO A 280 25.06 -6.48 -2.35
C PRO A 280 24.67 -7.26 -3.62
N PRO A 281 25.61 -7.50 -4.55
CA PRO A 281 25.33 -8.17 -5.81
C PRO A 281 25.04 -9.67 -5.59
N THR A 282 24.28 -10.27 -6.50
CA THR A 282 24.21 -11.73 -6.59
C THR A 282 25.52 -12.27 -7.16
N LEU A 283 26.17 -13.18 -6.44
CA LEU A 283 27.45 -13.75 -6.82
C LEU A 283 27.29 -15.17 -7.39
N ASP A 284 28.01 -15.45 -8.47
CA ASP A 284 28.12 -16.75 -9.13
C ASP A 284 29.61 -17.17 -9.22
N SER A 285 29.91 -18.26 -9.95
CA SER A 285 31.30 -18.65 -10.25
C SER A 285 31.98 -17.61 -11.15
N VAL A 286 33.05 -16.98 -10.66
CA VAL A 286 33.80 -15.93 -11.35
C VAL A 286 35.19 -16.46 -11.66
N ARG A 287 35.55 -16.51 -12.95
CA ARG A 287 36.88 -16.97 -13.43
C ARG A 287 37.27 -18.37 -12.91
N GLY A 288 36.28 -19.25 -12.70
CA GLY A 288 36.50 -20.60 -12.19
C GLY A 288 36.88 -20.66 -10.70
N VAL A 289 36.45 -19.66 -9.92
CA VAL A 289 36.43 -19.67 -8.46
C VAL A 289 34.98 -19.47 -8.01
N ASP A 290 34.56 -20.22 -7.00
CA ASP A 290 33.18 -20.16 -6.54
C ASP A 290 33.03 -19.10 -5.45
N PHE A 291 32.27 -18.05 -5.75
CA PHE A 291 31.92 -17.00 -4.80
C PHE A 291 30.46 -17.16 -4.36
N SER A 292 30.20 -16.96 -3.07
CA SER A 292 28.83 -16.84 -2.58
C SER A 292 28.74 -15.74 -1.53
N GLY A 293 27.74 -14.90 -1.69
CA GLY A 293 27.43 -13.81 -0.77
C GLY A 293 26.05 -14.00 -0.15
N ARG A 294 25.92 -13.66 1.13
CA ARG A 294 24.62 -13.56 1.82
C ARG A 294 24.63 -12.30 2.69
N TYR A 295 23.52 -11.57 2.65
CA TYR A 295 23.31 -10.35 3.41
C TYR A 295 21.95 -10.40 4.10
N ARG A 296 21.87 -9.88 5.33
CA ARG A 296 20.64 -9.69 6.07
C ARG A 296 20.74 -8.39 6.89
N ALA A 297 19.82 -7.47 6.65
CA ALA A 297 19.72 -6.22 7.41
C ALA A 297 19.27 -6.47 8.86
N SER A 298 19.68 -5.59 9.78
CA SER A 298 19.46 -5.67 11.23
C SER A 298 17.98 -5.73 11.65
N ALA A 299 17.07 -5.15 10.87
CA ALA A 299 15.63 -5.12 11.13
C ALA A 299 14.82 -5.67 9.95
N ALA A 300 13.72 -6.39 10.25
CA ALA A 300 12.86 -6.98 9.22
C ALA A 300 12.18 -5.93 8.30
N SER A 301 12.01 -4.70 8.79
CA SER A 301 11.49 -3.56 8.03
C SER A 301 12.57 -2.85 7.20
N GLU A 302 13.85 -3.14 7.44
CA GLU A 302 14.97 -2.54 6.72
C GLU A 302 15.45 -3.48 5.63
N ARG A 303 15.90 -2.89 4.51
CA ARG A 303 16.46 -3.63 3.38
C ARG A 303 17.94 -3.38 3.16
N VAL A 304 18.50 -2.35 3.78
CA VAL A 304 19.88 -1.88 3.60
C VAL A 304 20.44 -1.43 4.94
N GLY A 305 21.76 -1.48 5.08
CA GLY A 305 22.46 -1.19 6.31
C GLY A 305 23.94 -0.85 6.08
N GLY A 306 24.76 -0.98 7.10
CA GLY A 306 26.19 -0.66 7.05
C GLY A 306 27.02 -1.72 6.33
N ASP A 307 26.63 -2.99 6.44
CA ASP A 307 27.34 -4.11 5.84
C ASP A 307 27.18 -4.19 4.31
N PHE A 308 28.25 -4.58 3.63
CA PHE A 308 28.24 -4.89 2.20
C PHE A 308 29.33 -5.88 1.82
N TYR A 309 29.19 -6.44 0.62
CA TYR A 309 30.27 -7.13 -0.06
C TYR A 309 30.19 -6.87 -1.56
N ASP A 310 31.32 -6.95 -2.24
CA ASP A 310 31.40 -6.88 -3.71
C ASP A 310 32.51 -7.79 -4.23
N VAL A 311 32.37 -8.24 -5.48
CA VAL A 311 33.38 -8.99 -6.21
C VAL A 311 33.59 -8.33 -7.56
N TYR A 312 34.82 -7.94 -7.84
CA TYR A 312 35.26 -7.27 -9.06
C TYR A 312 36.18 -8.24 -9.84
N PRO A 313 35.67 -8.85 -10.93
CA PRO A 313 36.45 -9.76 -11.75
C PRO A 313 37.67 -9.06 -12.36
N ALA A 314 38.77 -9.79 -12.52
CA ALA A 314 39.91 -9.28 -13.27
C ALA A 314 39.57 -9.05 -14.76
N ASP A 315 40.10 -7.95 -15.32
CA ASP A 315 39.99 -7.63 -16.75
C ASP A 315 40.67 -8.70 -17.64
N ARG A 316 41.75 -9.31 -17.14
CA ARG A 316 42.53 -10.34 -17.84
C ARG A 316 42.31 -11.71 -17.21
N ASP A 317 42.38 -12.77 -18.02
CA ASP A 317 42.20 -14.16 -17.57
C ASP A 317 43.21 -14.60 -16.51
N ASP A 318 44.40 -13.99 -16.49
CA ASP A 318 45.49 -14.25 -15.54
C ASP A 318 45.54 -13.26 -14.35
N GLY A 319 44.61 -12.31 -14.30
CA GLY A 319 44.54 -11.29 -13.26
C GLY A 319 43.91 -11.78 -11.96
N GLU A 320 44.04 -10.97 -10.90
CA GLU A 320 43.44 -11.24 -9.59
C GLU A 320 42.02 -10.67 -9.56
N THR A 321 41.02 -11.50 -9.28
CA THR A 321 39.67 -11.05 -8.92
C THR A 321 39.72 -10.42 -7.54
N PHE A 322 39.24 -9.19 -7.40
CA PHE A 322 39.23 -8.50 -6.12
C PHE A 322 37.88 -8.69 -5.44
N ALA A 323 37.88 -8.99 -4.16
CA ALA A 323 36.68 -9.14 -3.36
C ALA A 323 36.81 -8.33 -2.06
N VAL A 324 35.70 -7.75 -1.62
CA VAL A 324 35.65 -6.93 -0.41
C VAL A 324 34.41 -7.29 0.38
N LEU A 325 34.55 -7.36 1.71
CA LEU A 325 33.46 -7.32 2.66
C LEU A 325 33.72 -6.16 3.61
N GLY A 326 32.70 -5.37 3.91
CA GLY A 326 32.85 -4.21 4.77
C GLY A 326 31.66 -3.99 5.67
N ASP A 327 31.92 -3.32 6.78
CA ASP A 327 30.93 -2.88 7.76
C ASP A 327 31.17 -1.41 8.08
N VAL A 328 30.11 -0.61 8.01
CA VAL A 328 30.11 0.82 8.30
C VAL A 328 29.43 1.05 9.64
N CYS A 329 30.15 1.73 10.55
CA CYS A 329 29.61 2.07 11.86
C CYS A 329 28.32 2.90 11.77
N GLY A 330 27.27 2.37 12.39
CA GLY A 330 25.92 2.93 12.39
C GLY A 330 24.91 1.95 11.80
N LYS A 331 23.63 2.33 11.77
CA LYS A 331 22.55 1.48 11.23
C LYS A 331 21.63 2.28 10.33
N GLY A 332 20.85 1.57 9.52
CA GLY A 332 19.84 2.16 8.64
C GLY A 332 20.41 2.98 7.48
N LEU A 333 19.58 3.88 6.95
CA LEU A 333 19.84 4.57 5.69
C LEU A 333 21.13 5.40 5.68
N GLU A 334 21.48 6.04 6.79
CA GLU A 334 22.68 6.89 6.84
C GLU A 334 23.98 6.09 6.75
N ALA A 335 24.01 4.86 7.29
CA ALA A 335 25.12 3.93 7.13
C ALA A 335 25.18 3.43 5.68
N ALA A 336 24.03 3.05 5.10
CA ALA A 336 23.94 2.57 3.73
C ALA A 336 24.39 3.60 2.67
N VAL A 337 24.13 4.89 2.88
CA VAL A 337 24.65 5.96 1.99
C VAL A 337 26.18 5.98 1.99
N LEU A 338 26.80 5.83 3.17
CA LEU A 338 28.26 5.78 3.27
C LEU A 338 28.80 4.47 2.68
N THR A 339 28.12 3.35 2.87
CA THR A 339 28.39 2.08 2.21
C THR A 339 28.46 2.24 0.69
N GLY A 340 27.45 2.86 0.06
CA GLY A 340 27.48 3.16 -1.38
C GLY A 340 28.68 4.02 -1.80
N LYS A 341 29.07 4.99 -0.97
CA LYS A 341 30.25 5.84 -1.21
C LYS A 341 31.57 5.06 -1.13
N ILE A 342 31.69 4.15 -0.15
CA ILE A 342 32.85 3.26 -0.01
C ILE A 342 32.94 2.33 -1.21
N ARG A 343 31.85 1.68 -1.61
CA ARG A 343 31.79 0.79 -2.78
C ARG A 343 32.27 1.49 -4.05
N ASN A 344 31.71 2.67 -4.36
CA ASN A 344 32.14 3.47 -5.52
C ASN A 344 33.62 3.89 -5.44
N THR A 345 34.11 4.19 -4.25
CA THR A 345 35.52 4.55 -4.05
C THR A 345 36.43 3.35 -4.23
N VAL A 346 36.03 2.17 -3.72
CA VAL A 346 36.75 0.90 -3.93
C VAL A 346 36.81 0.57 -5.42
N GLU A 347 35.69 0.68 -6.13
CA GLU A 347 35.63 0.47 -7.58
C GLU A 347 36.61 1.40 -8.33
N ALA A 348 36.62 2.69 -8.01
CA ALA A 348 37.56 3.64 -8.59
C ALA A 348 39.04 3.35 -8.25
N LEU A 349 39.28 2.66 -7.13
CA LEU A 349 40.61 2.29 -6.64
C LEU A 349 41.06 0.89 -7.07
N LEU A 350 40.26 0.14 -7.83
CA LEU A 350 40.63 -1.19 -8.35
C LEU A 350 42.00 -1.25 -9.05
N PRO A 351 42.48 -0.21 -9.78
CA PRO A 351 43.84 -0.20 -10.32
C PRO A 351 44.95 -0.38 -9.27
N PHE A 352 44.67 -0.12 -7.99
CA PHE A 352 45.58 -0.30 -6.86
C PHE A 352 45.34 -1.59 -6.07
N ALA A 353 44.44 -2.49 -6.49
CA ALA A 353 44.12 -3.74 -5.78
C ALA A 353 45.35 -4.66 -5.57
N GLY A 354 46.39 -4.51 -6.40
CA GLY A 354 47.68 -5.17 -6.23
C GLY A 354 48.38 -4.83 -4.89
N ASP A 355 48.06 -3.70 -4.26
CA ASP A 355 48.62 -3.27 -2.98
C ASP A 355 47.49 -2.86 -2.02
N HIS A 356 47.05 -3.82 -1.21
CA HIS A 356 45.96 -3.63 -0.24
C HIS A 356 46.25 -2.47 0.74
N LEU A 357 47.50 -2.30 1.19
CA LEU A 357 47.84 -1.20 2.10
C LEU A 357 47.64 0.14 1.39
N ARG A 358 48.15 0.26 0.15
CA ARG A 358 48.01 1.50 -0.63
C ARG A 358 46.54 1.82 -0.92
N MET A 359 45.74 0.83 -1.29
CA MET A 359 44.31 0.99 -1.52
C MET A 359 43.60 1.47 -0.24
N LEU A 360 43.87 0.85 0.90
CA LEU A 360 43.28 1.24 2.19
C LEU A 360 43.71 2.66 2.61
N GLN A 361 44.96 3.06 2.36
CA GLN A 361 45.42 4.43 2.61
C GLN A 361 44.66 5.46 1.77
N LEU A 362 44.43 5.17 0.48
CA LEU A 362 43.68 6.05 -0.42
C LEU A 362 42.21 6.14 0.00
N LEU A 363 41.60 5.01 0.35
CA LEU A 363 40.23 4.96 0.86
C LEU A 363 40.09 5.70 2.21
N ASN A 364 41.05 5.52 3.13
CA ASN A 364 41.09 6.24 4.41
C ASN A 364 41.12 7.77 4.20
N ASN A 365 41.95 8.26 3.27
CA ASN A 365 41.99 9.69 2.93
C ASN A 365 40.65 10.19 2.35
N ALA A 366 40.02 9.40 1.48
CA ALA A 366 38.72 9.75 0.91
C ALA A 366 37.64 9.86 2.00
N LEU A 367 37.66 8.98 3.00
CA LEU A 367 36.74 9.02 4.14
C LEU A 367 37.03 10.19 5.09
N LEU A 368 38.29 10.43 5.44
CA LEU A 368 38.69 11.54 6.32
C LEU A 368 38.40 12.93 5.72
N SER A 369 38.46 13.06 4.40
CA SER A 369 38.14 14.33 3.71
C SER A 369 36.63 14.62 3.68
N SER A 370 35.79 13.65 4.05
CA SER A 370 34.34 13.81 4.08
C SER A 370 33.85 14.37 5.41
N HIS A 371 32.77 15.16 5.40
CA HIS A 371 32.15 15.74 6.61
C HIS A 371 31.44 14.70 7.51
N HIS A 372 31.78 13.42 7.46
CA HIS A 372 31.12 12.35 8.20
C HIS A 372 32.07 11.81 9.27
N THR A 373 31.61 11.68 10.51
CA THR A 373 32.39 11.13 11.64
C THR A 373 32.37 9.60 11.71
N ARG A 374 31.98 8.95 10.61
CA ARG A 374 31.81 7.50 10.54
C ARG A 374 33.08 6.83 10.06
N PHE A 375 33.32 5.65 10.59
CA PHE A 375 34.42 4.78 10.22
C PHE A 375 33.87 3.45 9.70
N ALA A 376 34.73 2.68 9.04
CA ALA A 376 34.38 1.38 8.50
C ALA A 376 35.48 0.35 8.81
N THR A 377 35.06 -0.91 8.91
CA THR A 377 35.96 -2.06 8.92
C THR A 377 35.86 -2.76 7.57
N LEU A 378 36.97 -3.30 7.07
CA LEU A 378 37.02 -3.98 5.76
C LEU A 378 37.85 -5.25 5.80
N ALA A 379 37.40 -6.29 5.11
CA ALA A 379 38.20 -7.43 4.70
C ALA A 379 38.35 -7.43 3.17
N LEU A 380 39.59 -7.37 2.70
CA LEU A 380 39.95 -7.37 1.28
C LEU A 380 40.55 -8.73 0.90
N ALA A 381 40.19 -9.26 -0.26
CA ALA A 381 40.76 -10.48 -0.81
C ALA A 381 41.09 -10.30 -2.30
N SER A 382 42.36 -10.50 -2.65
CA SER A 382 42.76 -10.66 -4.05
C SER A 382 42.86 -12.16 -4.35
N VAL A 383 42.13 -12.60 -5.37
CA VAL A 383 41.83 -14.01 -5.64
C VAL A 383 42.36 -14.40 -7.00
N ARG A 384 43.22 -15.41 -7.06
CA ARG A 384 43.73 -15.94 -8.31
C ARG A 384 43.65 -17.45 -8.34
N ARG A 385 43.06 -18.00 -9.40
CA ARG A 385 43.05 -19.44 -9.65
C ARG A 385 44.44 -19.90 -10.09
N ASP A 386 44.93 -20.99 -9.52
CA ASP A 386 46.14 -21.66 -9.97
C ASP A 386 45.76 -22.68 -11.06
N GLY A 387 46.06 -22.33 -12.32
CA GLY A 387 45.68 -23.11 -13.50
C GLY A 387 46.29 -24.52 -13.54
N ASP A 388 47.47 -24.74 -12.96
CA ASP A 388 48.16 -26.02 -13.02
C ASP A 388 47.74 -26.97 -11.90
N ARG A 389 47.34 -26.43 -10.74
CA ARG A 389 47.02 -27.21 -9.52
C ARG A 389 45.53 -27.27 -9.19
N GLY A 390 44.69 -26.47 -9.87
CA GLY A 390 43.26 -26.38 -9.61
C GLY A 390 42.89 -25.70 -8.28
N GLY A 391 43.89 -25.25 -7.50
CA GLY A 391 43.71 -24.51 -6.26
C GLY A 391 43.47 -23.02 -6.50
N VAL A 392 43.27 -22.28 -5.40
CA VAL A 392 43.07 -20.83 -5.42
C VAL A 392 44.04 -20.18 -4.45
N ARG A 393 44.81 -19.20 -4.92
CA ARG A 393 45.66 -18.38 -4.08
C ARG A 393 44.93 -17.10 -3.71
N LEU A 394 44.97 -16.77 -2.43
CA LEU A 394 44.38 -15.57 -1.87
C LEU A 394 45.46 -14.70 -1.22
N ARG A 395 45.38 -13.39 -1.43
CA ARG A 395 45.98 -12.40 -0.54
C ARG A 395 44.85 -11.75 0.23
N VAL A 396 44.83 -11.90 1.55
CA VAL A 396 43.72 -11.46 2.39
C VAL A 396 44.21 -10.44 3.40
N THR A 397 43.50 -9.32 3.55
CA THR A 397 43.83 -8.26 4.50
C THR A 397 42.60 -7.88 5.28
N SER A 398 42.69 -7.87 6.61
CA SER A 398 41.67 -7.27 7.47
C SER A 398 42.13 -5.89 7.93
N ALA A 399 41.25 -4.89 7.80
CA ALA A 399 41.39 -3.52 8.27
C ALA A 399 40.33 -3.25 9.35
N GLY A 400 40.64 -3.65 10.59
CA GLY A 400 39.74 -3.55 11.74
C GLY A 400 38.54 -4.50 11.71
N HIS A 401 38.51 -5.44 10.77
CA HIS A 401 37.39 -6.37 10.53
C HIS A 401 37.65 -7.74 11.20
N PRO A 402 36.62 -8.55 11.49
CA PRO A 402 36.82 -9.93 11.94
C PRO A 402 37.79 -10.72 11.04
N THR A 403 38.62 -11.55 11.65
CA THR A 403 39.65 -12.31 10.96
C THR A 403 39.02 -13.36 10.04
N PRO A 404 39.34 -13.40 8.73
CA PRO A 404 38.79 -14.40 7.83
C PRO A 404 39.13 -15.83 8.24
N LEU A 405 38.16 -16.74 8.10
CA LEU A 405 38.28 -18.14 8.51
C LEU A 405 38.47 -19.05 7.29
N VAL A 406 39.44 -19.96 7.36
CA VAL A 406 39.76 -20.92 6.31
C VAL A 406 39.28 -22.29 6.74
N VAL A 407 38.35 -22.87 5.98
CA VAL A 407 37.85 -24.23 6.15
C VAL A 407 38.66 -25.17 5.26
N ARG A 408 39.46 -26.01 5.88
CA ARG A 408 40.26 -27.04 5.24
C ARG A 408 39.40 -28.24 4.85
N ALA A 409 39.90 -29.05 3.91
CA ALA A 409 39.16 -30.20 3.39
C ALA A 409 38.90 -31.30 4.45
N ASP A 410 39.69 -31.32 5.53
CA ASP A 410 39.55 -32.23 6.66
C ASP A 410 38.58 -31.70 7.75
N GLY A 411 38.02 -30.50 7.56
CA GLY A 411 37.15 -29.82 8.53
C GLY A 411 37.88 -28.99 9.56
N THR A 412 39.21 -28.87 9.49
CA THR A 412 39.97 -27.92 10.30
C THR A 412 39.59 -26.48 9.91
N VAL A 413 39.34 -25.63 10.91
CA VAL A 413 39.04 -24.20 10.72
C VAL A 413 40.18 -23.35 11.27
N GLU A 414 40.89 -22.68 10.37
CA GLU A 414 42.05 -21.86 10.66
C GLU A 414 41.71 -20.36 10.53
N GLU A 415 42.39 -19.50 11.28
CA GLU A 415 42.34 -18.06 11.06
C GLU A 415 43.41 -17.66 10.04
N ALA A 416 43.07 -16.79 9.09
CA ALA A 416 44.08 -16.13 8.27
C ALA A 416 44.88 -15.14 9.13
N ASP A 417 46.22 -15.17 9.07
CA ASP A 417 47.09 -14.27 9.86
C ASP A 417 47.02 -12.82 9.34
N THR A 418 45.91 -12.17 9.62
CA THR A 418 45.60 -10.80 9.24
C THR A 418 45.47 -9.93 10.48
N ARG A 419 45.90 -8.68 10.36
CA ARG A 419 45.78 -7.67 11.42
C ARG A 419 45.63 -6.33 10.74
N GLY A 420 44.80 -5.45 11.26
CA GLY A 420 44.76 -4.10 10.74
C GLY A 420 43.88 -3.18 11.54
N MET A 421 44.03 -1.88 11.28
CA MET A 421 43.22 -0.84 11.89
C MET A 421 42.02 -0.51 11.00
N LEU A 422 40.91 -0.13 11.64
CA LEU A 422 39.74 0.39 10.96
C LEU A 422 40.07 1.67 10.18
N ILE A 423 39.26 1.99 9.16
CA ILE A 423 39.47 3.13 8.27
C ILE A 423 38.45 4.25 8.53
N GLY A 424 38.82 5.49 8.24
CA GLY A 424 37.99 6.68 8.39
C GLY A 424 38.04 7.35 9.77
N ALA A 425 38.76 6.78 10.75
CA ALA A 425 38.91 7.38 12.08
C ALA A 425 40.33 7.89 12.41
N LEU A 426 41.36 7.29 11.82
CA LEU A 426 42.76 7.57 12.17
C LEU A 426 43.53 8.18 11.00
N PRO A 427 44.52 9.06 11.26
CA PRO A 427 45.39 9.60 10.24
C PRO A 427 46.09 8.51 9.41
N THR A 428 46.16 8.70 8.10
CA THR A 428 46.61 7.69 7.13
C THR A 428 48.05 7.21 7.35
N ASP A 429 48.92 8.07 7.86
CA ASP A 429 50.31 7.76 8.20
C ASP A 429 50.44 6.77 9.39
N THR A 430 49.38 6.61 10.18
CA THR A 430 49.34 5.66 11.31
C THR A 430 48.78 4.29 10.94
N LEU A 431 48.19 4.15 9.74
CA LEU A 431 47.50 2.93 9.31
C LEU A 431 48.49 1.75 9.17
N LYS A 432 48.21 0.66 9.89
CA LYS A 432 48.98 -0.59 9.82
C LYS A 432 48.06 -1.73 9.45
N VAL A 433 48.47 -2.54 8.48
CA VAL A 433 47.79 -3.78 8.09
C VAL A 433 48.78 -4.90 7.80
N THR A 434 48.34 -6.15 7.97
CA THR A 434 49.06 -7.39 7.66
C THR A 434 48.23 -8.18 6.67
N THR A 435 48.86 -8.57 5.55
CA THR A 435 48.22 -9.35 4.49
C THR A 435 48.63 -10.81 4.59
N ALA A 436 47.67 -11.69 4.90
CA ALA A 436 47.86 -13.13 4.87
C ALA A 436 47.89 -13.64 3.43
N HIS A 437 48.72 -14.65 3.19
CA HIS A 437 48.71 -15.40 1.93
C HIS A 437 48.13 -16.78 2.23
N VAL A 438 47.02 -17.12 1.58
CA VAL A 438 46.29 -18.37 1.82
C VAL A 438 46.19 -19.13 0.51
N ASP A 439 46.70 -20.36 0.49
CA ASP A 439 46.47 -21.30 -0.60
C ASP A 439 45.32 -22.23 -0.23
N LEU A 440 44.26 -22.21 -1.03
CA LEU A 440 43.10 -23.10 -0.93
C LEU A 440 43.27 -24.28 -1.88
N GLN A 441 43.19 -25.49 -1.35
CA GLN A 441 43.07 -26.70 -2.15
C GLN A 441 41.64 -26.88 -2.67
N PRO A 442 41.41 -27.67 -3.73
CA PRO A 442 40.06 -27.91 -4.25
C PRO A 442 39.08 -28.41 -3.16
N GLY A 443 37.97 -27.69 -2.98
CA GLY A 443 36.96 -27.93 -1.94
C GLY A 443 37.21 -27.20 -0.61
N GLU A 444 38.28 -26.42 -0.49
CA GLU A 444 38.54 -25.55 0.66
C GLU A 444 37.92 -24.17 0.45
N THR A 445 37.54 -23.53 1.55
CA THR A 445 36.81 -22.26 1.54
C THR A 445 37.46 -21.24 2.47
N CYS A 446 37.61 -20.01 2.02
CA CYS A 446 37.87 -18.86 2.87
C CYS A 446 36.56 -18.08 3.07
N LEU A 447 36.16 -17.86 4.31
CA LEU A 447 34.97 -17.11 4.69
C LEU A 447 35.37 -15.76 5.28
N LEU A 448 34.87 -14.69 4.66
CA LEU A 448 34.82 -13.35 5.21
C LEU A 448 33.42 -13.15 5.81
N TYR A 449 33.34 -12.52 6.99
CA TYR A 449 32.07 -12.34 7.70
C TYR A 449 32.10 -11.06 8.53
N SER A 450 30.96 -10.38 8.63
CA SER A 450 30.81 -9.25 9.56
C SER A 450 30.56 -9.72 10.99
N ASP A 451 30.81 -8.84 11.95
CA ASP A 451 30.65 -9.13 13.37
C ASP A 451 29.19 -9.40 13.75
N GLY A 452 28.20 -8.87 13.01
CA GLY A 452 26.78 -9.16 13.25
C GLY A 452 26.40 -10.64 13.20
N ILE A 453 27.21 -11.51 12.57
CA ILE A 453 27.08 -12.97 12.70
C ILE A 453 27.47 -13.44 14.10
N THR A 454 28.62 -13.01 14.60
CA THR A 454 29.16 -13.41 15.90
C THR A 454 28.47 -12.70 17.07
N GLU A 455 28.04 -11.46 16.87
CA GLU A 455 27.33 -10.62 17.83
C GLU A 455 25.81 -10.82 17.80
N ALA A 456 25.31 -11.74 16.98
CA ALA A 456 23.91 -12.13 17.00
C ALA A 456 23.50 -12.65 18.40
N HIS A 457 22.59 -11.97 19.08
CA HIS A 457 22.14 -12.35 20.42
C HIS A 457 20.97 -13.35 20.35
N GLY A 458 20.99 -14.35 21.23
CA GLY A 458 20.03 -15.44 21.22
C GLY A 458 20.15 -16.35 22.44
N GLY A 459 19.65 -17.58 22.30
CA GLY A 459 19.62 -18.58 23.38
C GLY A 459 18.43 -18.42 24.34
N PRO A 460 18.37 -19.20 25.43
CA PRO A 460 17.17 -19.31 26.28
C PRO A 460 16.67 -17.98 26.90
N LEU A 461 17.58 -17.02 27.09
CA LEU A 461 17.28 -15.69 27.65
C LEU A 461 17.46 -14.56 26.60
N GLY A 462 17.93 -14.89 25.39
CA GLY A 462 18.15 -13.91 24.32
C GLY A 462 19.36 -12.99 24.50
N ASP A 463 20.23 -13.23 25.48
CA ASP A 463 21.37 -12.37 25.84
C ASP A 463 22.74 -12.99 25.51
N VAL A 464 22.76 -14.18 24.91
CA VAL A 464 24.00 -14.89 24.59
C VAL A 464 24.35 -14.67 23.13
N MET A 465 25.50 -14.07 22.87
CA MET A 465 26.07 -13.93 21.53
C MET A 465 26.26 -15.30 20.87
N PHE A 466 26.07 -15.38 19.55
CA PHE A 466 26.34 -16.58 18.76
C PHE A 466 27.79 -17.00 18.94
N GLY A 467 28.70 -16.03 18.80
CA GLY A 467 30.12 -16.15 19.11
C GLY A 467 30.93 -16.92 18.07
N GLU A 468 32.21 -16.58 18.00
CA GLU A 468 33.16 -17.24 17.10
C GLU A 468 33.30 -18.75 17.33
N PRO A 469 33.29 -19.30 18.57
CA PRO A 469 33.38 -20.74 18.78
C PRO A 469 32.25 -21.55 18.12
N ARG A 470 31.01 -21.00 18.09
CA ARG A 470 29.90 -21.64 17.39
C ARG A 470 30.08 -21.53 15.88
N LEU A 471 30.49 -20.36 15.38
CA LEU A 471 30.79 -20.16 13.97
C LEU A 471 31.82 -21.19 13.47
N ARG A 472 32.92 -21.38 14.19
CA ARG A 472 33.95 -22.39 13.87
C ARG A 472 33.39 -23.81 13.88
N THR A 473 32.53 -24.15 14.85
CA THR A 473 31.87 -25.46 14.90
C THR A 473 30.97 -25.70 13.70
N VAL A 474 30.21 -24.67 13.28
CA VAL A 474 29.37 -24.73 12.08
C VAL A 474 30.23 -24.96 10.84
N LEU A 475 31.32 -24.19 10.70
CA LEU A 475 32.22 -24.23 9.56
C LEU A 475 32.99 -25.56 9.44
N ALA A 476 33.38 -26.17 10.55
CA ALA A 476 33.98 -27.50 10.53
C ALA A 476 33.07 -28.55 9.86
N GLY A 477 31.75 -28.43 10.04
CA GLY A 477 30.74 -29.25 9.38
C GLY A 477 30.47 -28.88 7.91
N CYS A 478 31.08 -27.81 7.40
CA CYS A 478 30.94 -27.34 6.02
C CYS A 478 32.06 -27.81 5.09
N ALA A 479 33.00 -28.62 5.58
CA ALA A 479 34.16 -29.08 4.81
C ALA A 479 33.74 -29.69 3.45
N GLY A 480 34.26 -29.13 2.36
CA GLY A 480 33.98 -29.64 1.02
C GLY A 480 32.62 -29.30 0.43
N LEU A 481 31.80 -28.50 1.12
CA LEU A 481 30.54 -27.98 0.57
C LEU A 481 30.81 -26.85 -0.44
N PRO A 482 29.93 -26.65 -1.44
CA PRO A 482 29.98 -25.47 -2.31
C PRO A 482 29.83 -24.17 -1.51
N ALA A 483 30.39 -23.06 -2.03
CA ALA A 483 30.37 -21.75 -1.38
C ALA A 483 28.95 -21.33 -0.93
N GLU A 484 27.93 -21.59 -1.75
CA GLU A 484 26.54 -21.27 -1.42
C GLU A 484 26.00 -22.05 -0.22
N ALA A 485 26.32 -23.34 -0.13
CA ALA A 485 25.89 -24.15 1.00
C ALA A 485 26.59 -23.73 2.30
N VAL A 486 27.84 -23.23 2.22
CA VAL A 486 28.54 -22.67 3.39
C VAL A 486 27.83 -21.43 3.91
N THR A 487 27.59 -20.43 3.04
CA THR A 487 26.96 -19.16 3.44
C THR A 487 25.51 -19.36 3.90
N GLU A 488 24.74 -20.20 3.21
CA GLU A 488 23.37 -20.55 3.60
C GLU A 488 23.32 -21.21 4.98
N ARG A 489 24.19 -22.19 5.25
CA ARG A 489 24.20 -22.89 6.52
C ARG A 489 24.56 -21.97 7.69
N VAL A 490 25.55 -21.09 7.51
CA VAL A 490 25.92 -20.10 8.53
C VAL A 490 24.78 -19.12 8.78
N GLN A 491 24.21 -18.54 7.72
CA GLN A 491 23.12 -17.57 7.84
C GLN A 491 21.87 -18.20 8.49
N MET A 492 21.51 -19.43 8.11
CA MET A 492 20.38 -20.16 8.68
C MET A 492 20.57 -20.37 10.19
N LEU A 493 21.74 -20.83 10.62
CA LEU A 493 22.00 -21.10 12.04
C LEU A 493 22.10 -19.82 12.88
N ALA A 494 22.71 -18.75 12.35
CA ALA A 494 22.70 -17.44 12.98
C ALA A 494 21.27 -16.89 13.10
N THR A 495 20.44 -17.08 12.06
CA THR A 495 19.04 -16.66 12.06
C THR A 495 18.20 -17.42 13.07
N GLN A 496 18.36 -18.75 13.14
CA GLN A 496 17.69 -19.60 14.13
C GLN A 496 18.13 -19.26 15.56
N TRP A 497 19.40 -18.88 15.75
CA TRP A 497 19.90 -18.48 17.06
C TRP A 497 19.20 -17.23 17.58
N VAL A 498 18.98 -16.25 16.70
CA VAL A 498 18.34 -14.97 17.06
C VAL A 498 16.87 -15.15 17.49
N ASP A 499 16.13 -16.10 16.90
CA ASP A 499 14.72 -16.43 17.24
C ASP A 499 13.79 -15.20 17.43
N GLY A 500 13.92 -14.20 16.53
CA GLY A 500 13.14 -12.96 16.58
C GLY A 500 13.69 -11.86 17.50
N GLY A 501 14.83 -12.08 18.16
CA GLY A 501 15.61 -11.08 18.89
C GLY A 501 16.30 -10.05 17.99
N SER A 502 17.00 -9.09 18.60
CA SER A 502 17.75 -8.05 17.91
C SER A 502 19.12 -8.54 17.45
N HIS A 503 19.54 -8.14 16.25
CA HIS A 503 20.87 -8.40 15.73
C HIS A 503 21.39 -7.19 14.95
N ASP A 504 22.69 -7.17 14.63
CA ASP A 504 23.23 -6.20 13.67
C ASP A 504 23.10 -6.69 12.23
N ASP A 505 23.45 -5.86 11.25
CA ASP A 505 23.57 -6.33 9.89
C ASP A 505 24.50 -7.56 9.81
N MET A 506 24.14 -8.53 8.98
CA MET A 506 24.92 -9.76 8.79
C MET A 506 25.34 -9.87 7.34
N ALA A 507 26.63 -9.91 7.07
CA ALA A 507 27.21 -10.18 5.77
C ALA A 507 28.18 -11.37 5.83
N LEU A 508 28.11 -12.19 4.78
CA LEU A 508 28.97 -13.35 4.55
C LEU A 508 29.46 -13.31 3.11
N LEU A 509 30.74 -13.60 2.91
CA LEU A 509 31.34 -13.82 1.60
C LEU A 509 32.25 -15.05 1.66
N ALA A 510 31.83 -16.12 0.99
CA ALA A 510 32.62 -17.33 0.84
C ALA A 510 33.36 -17.33 -0.51
N ILE A 511 34.65 -17.66 -0.46
CA ILE A 511 35.54 -17.84 -1.61
C ILE A 511 36.03 -19.27 -1.57
N THR A 512 35.55 -20.09 -2.50
CA THR A 512 35.81 -21.54 -2.50
C THR A 512 36.61 -21.95 -3.74
N ALA A 513 37.66 -22.73 -3.54
CA ALA A 513 38.35 -23.39 -4.64
C ALA A 513 37.45 -24.53 -5.15
N PRO A 514 36.96 -24.50 -6.40
CA PRO A 514 36.06 -25.53 -6.88
C PRO A 514 36.78 -26.88 -6.92
N ARG A 515 36.06 -27.96 -6.59
CA ARG A 515 36.54 -29.31 -6.89
C ARG A 515 36.58 -29.44 -8.41
N ASN A 516 37.72 -29.84 -8.98
CA ASN A 516 37.83 -30.15 -10.41
C ASN A 516 36.94 -31.35 -10.75
N ASN A 517 35.64 -31.11 -10.87
CA ASN A 517 34.66 -32.02 -11.41
C ASN A 517 34.05 -31.32 -12.61
N HIS A 518 34.85 -31.17 -13.68
CA HIS A 518 34.28 -31.05 -15.01
C HIS A 518 33.50 -32.35 -15.29
N LEU A 519 32.21 -32.36 -14.94
CA LEU A 519 31.23 -33.01 -15.80
C LEU A 519 31.08 -32.12 -17.03
N THR A 520 32.02 -32.24 -17.96
CA THR A 520 31.82 -31.75 -19.32
C THR A 520 30.78 -32.63 -20.00
N ALA A 521 29.83 -31.98 -20.67
CA ALA A 521 28.69 -32.48 -21.46
C ALA A 521 27.38 -32.65 -20.65
N VAL A 522 26.23 -32.09 -21.04
CA VAL A 522 25.67 -31.86 -22.39
C VAL A 522 24.67 -30.68 -22.36
N ASP A 523 24.75 -29.83 -23.40
CA ASP A 523 23.74 -28.90 -23.96
C ASP A 523 22.53 -28.41 -23.13
N GLY A 524 22.51 -27.09 -22.87
CA GLY A 524 21.35 -26.20 -23.06
C GLY A 524 20.08 -26.39 -22.22
N HIS A 525 19.89 -25.51 -21.23
CA HIS A 525 18.66 -25.28 -20.42
C HIS A 525 18.35 -26.40 -19.40
N THR A 526 18.19 -26.17 -18.09
CA THR A 526 17.13 -25.37 -17.45
C THR A 526 17.38 -25.28 -15.93
N ARG A 527 16.87 -24.21 -15.29
CA ARG A 527 16.65 -24.08 -13.83
C ARG A 527 15.88 -25.27 -13.26
N GLY A 528 16.34 -25.80 -12.12
CA GLY A 528 15.57 -26.69 -11.24
C GLY A 528 15.58 -26.17 -9.81
N ARG A 529 14.45 -25.61 -9.37
CA ARG A 529 14.12 -25.38 -7.96
C ARG A 529 14.17 -26.71 -7.21
N PHE A 530 14.94 -26.78 -6.12
CA PHE A 530 14.72 -27.81 -5.11
C PHE A 530 13.69 -27.29 -4.10
N THR A 531 12.47 -27.82 -4.18
CA THR A 531 11.58 -27.93 -3.03
C THR A 531 11.87 -29.27 -2.36
N ALA A 532 12.20 -29.24 -1.07
CA ALA A 532 11.94 -30.32 -0.13
C ALA A 532 11.38 -29.68 1.15
#